data_AF-A0A7V9FWH0-F1
#
_entry.id   AF-A0A7V9FWH0-F1
#
_cell.length_a   1.000
_cell.length_b   1.000
_cell.length_c   1.000
_cell.angle_alpha   90.00
_cell.angle_beta   90.00
_cell.angle_gamma   90.00
#
_symmetry.space_group_name_H-M   'P 1'
#
loop_
_entity.id
_entity.type
_entity.pdbx_description
1 polymer ?
#
loop_
_entity_poly.entity_id
_entity_poly.type
_entity_poly.pdbx_seq_one_letter_code
_entity_poly.pdbx_strand_id
1 'polypeptide(L)'
;MAEFRPTATVLVELAGGAVLVEKDVSGAINLGAQRARLAKDLATAQKELAGTEATLVNLKFTERAPSHVVADIRSRRVPAAQEIDRLSAQLPADMTVRSAPVREVVARVARCCWLWSE
;
A
#
# COMPACT_ATOMS: atom_id res chain seq x y z
N MET A 1 -15.45 -23.36 7.07
CA MET A 1 -15.52 -22.76 5.72
C MET A 1 -15.34 -21.27 5.90
N ALA A 2 -14.41 -20.64 5.18
CA ALA A 2 -14.21 -19.19 5.31
C ALA A 2 -15.42 -18.43 4.72
N GLU A 3 -15.86 -17.38 5.41
CA GLU A 3 -16.95 -16.50 4.99
C GLU A 3 -16.49 -15.63 3.80
N PHE A 4 -17.33 -15.45 2.78
CA PHE A 4 -17.03 -14.64 1.61
C PHE A 4 -17.03 -13.16 1.98
N ARG A 5 -15.93 -12.45 1.70
CA ARG A 5 -15.83 -11.00 1.94
C ARG A 5 -15.56 -10.26 0.63
N PRO A 6 -16.55 -9.55 0.05
CA PRO A 6 -16.31 -8.82 -1.19
C PRO A 6 -15.25 -7.75 -0.96
N THR A 7 -14.20 -7.80 -1.76
CA THR A 7 -13.04 -6.89 -1.67
C THR A 7 -12.80 -6.08 -2.94
N ALA A 8 -13.41 -6.48 -4.05
CA ALA A 8 -13.48 -5.70 -5.27
C ALA A 8 -14.85 -5.90 -5.94
N THR A 9 -15.35 -4.87 -6.60
CA THR A 9 -16.60 -4.91 -7.37
C THR A 9 -16.34 -4.37 -8.76
N VAL A 10 -16.81 -5.10 -9.79
CA VAL A 10 -16.69 -4.70 -11.19
C VAL A 10 -18.07 -4.69 -11.80
N LEU A 11 -18.43 -3.59 -12.46
CA LEU A 11 -19.65 -3.49 -13.27
C LEU A 11 -19.33 -3.98 -14.68
N VAL A 12 -20.11 -4.96 -15.14
CA VAL A 12 -19.98 -5.57 -16.46
C VAL A 12 -21.26 -5.28 -17.24
N GLU A 13 -21.15 -4.52 -18.33
CA GLU A 13 -22.26 -4.29 -19.24
C GLU A 13 -22.41 -5.46 -20.21
N LEU A 14 -23.62 -6.00 -20.28
CA LEU A 14 -24.00 -7.07 -21.22
C LEU A 14 -25.15 -6.58 -22.10
N ALA A 15 -25.36 -7.23 -23.25
CA ALA A 15 -26.45 -6.90 -24.18
C ALA A 15 -27.86 -6.94 -23.54
N GLY A 16 -28.02 -7.66 -22.42
CA GLY A 16 -29.26 -7.76 -21.65
C GLY A 16 -29.31 -6.92 -20.37
N GLY A 17 -28.31 -6.07 -20.10
CA GLY A 17 -28.21 -5.22 -18.91
C GLY A 17 -26.86 -5.29 -18.19
N ALA A 18 -26.70 -4.49 -17.13
CA ALA A 18 -25.48 -4.45 -16.33
C ALA A 18 -25.51 -5.47 -15.17
N VAL A 19 -24.36 -6.08 -14.90
CA VAL A 19 -24.14 -7.03 -13.80
C VAL A 19 -23.03 -6.50 -12.90
N LEU A 20 -23.25 -6.52 -11.59
CA LEU A 20 -22.19 -6.30 -10.60
C LEU A 20 -21.55 -7.64 -10.21
N VAL A 21 -20.25 -7.75 -10.43
CA VAL A 21 -19.45 -8.91 -10.04
C VAL A 21 -18.63 -8.56 -8.81
N GLU A 22 -18.87 -9.26 -7.72
CA GLU A 22 -18.09 -9.14 -6.50
C GLU A 22 -17.02 -10.24 -6.43
N LYS A 23 -15.79 -9.84 -6.15
CA LYS A 23 -14.66 -10.75 -5.99
C LYS A 23 -14.06 -10.60 -4.60
N ASP A 24 -13.84 -11.72 -3.95
CA ASP A 24 -12.97 -11.80 -2.79
C ASP A 24 -11.54 -12.15 -3.23
N VAL A 25 -10.61 -11.21 -3.02
CA VAL A 25 -9.16 -11.37 -3.22
C VAL A 25 -8.39 -11.45 -1.90
N SER A 26 -9.08 -11.40 -0.75
CA SER A 26 -8.43 -11.43 0.57
C SER A 26 -7.61 -12.70 0.81
N GLY A 27 -8.04 -13.84 0.26
CA GLY A 27 -7.27 -15.09 0.29
C GLY A 27 -6.17 -15.19 -0.77
N ALA A 28 -6.18 -14.32 -1.78
CA ALA A 28 -5.17 -14.29 -2.84
C ALA A 28 -4.01 -13.32 -2.54
N ILE A 29 -4.26 -12.27 -1.75
CA ILE A 29 -3.28 -11.23 -1.42
C ILE A 29 -2.74 -11.47 -0.01
N ASN A 30 -1.45 -11.78 0.09
CA ASN A 30 -0.78 -11.92 1.37
C ASN A 30 -0.42 -10.53 1.96
N LEU A 31 -1.38 -9.93 2.65
CA LEU A 31 -1.21 -8.63 3.33
C LEU A 31 -0.15 -8.69 4.44
N GLY A 32 0.04 -9.86 5.08
CA GLY A 32 1.11 -10.06 6.06
C GLY A 32 2.50 -9.91 5.42
N ALA A 33 2.71 -10.51 4.26
CA ALA A 33 3.94 -10.39 3.50
C ALA A 33 4.15 -8.98 2.94
N GLN A 34 3.09 -8.28 2.52
CA GLN A 34 3.19 -6.89 2.09
C GLN A 34 3.61 -5.97 3.26
N ARG A 35 2.99 -6.12 4.43
CA ARG A 35 3.35 -5.37 5.64
C ARG A 35 4.79 -5.64 6.06
N ALA A 36 5.22 -6.90 6.03
CA ALA A 36 6.59 -7.27 6.39
C ALA A 36 7.63 -6.63 5.45
N ARG A 37 7.33 -6.54 4.14
CA ARG A 37 8.20 -5.86 3.16
C ARG A 37 8.25 -4.36 3.43
N LEU A 38 7.10 -3.70 3.52
CA LEU A 38 7.03 -2.25 3.80
C LEU A 38 7.69 -1.87 5.13
N ALA A 39 7.53 -2.70 6.17
CA ALA A 39 8.20 -2.47 7.46
C ALA A 39 9.72 -2.62 7.37
N LYS A 40 10.21 -3.56 6.55
CA LYS A 40 11.65 -3.73 6.31
C LYS A 40 12.22 -2.53 5.52
N ASP A 41 11.49 -2.04 4.54
CA ASP A 41 11.90 -0.90 3.72
C ASP A 41 11.93 0.37 4.59
N LEU A 42 10.91 0.57 5.43
CA LEU A 42 10.86 1.66 6.42
C LEU A 42 12.04 1.58 7.40
N ALA A 43 12.35 0.39 7.93
CA ALA A 43 13.49 0.22 8.83
C ALA A 43 14.84 0.49 8.15
N THR A 44 14.94 0.27 6.83
CA THR A 44 16.14 0.58 6.05
C THR A 44 16.29 2.09 5.88
N ALA A 45 15.23 2.78 5.46
CA ALA A 45 15.22 4.23 5.31
C ALA A 45 15.51 4.98 6.63
N GLN A 46 14.96 4.48 7.75
CA GLN A 46 15.24 5.02 9.09
C GLN A 46 16.72 4.92 9.47
N LYS A 47 17.39 3.80 9.15
CA LYS A 47 18.82 3.63 9.42
C LYS A 47 19.68 4.57 8.59
N GLU A 48 19.33 4.80 7.33
CA GLU A 48 20.02 5.73 6.44
C GLU A 48 19.89 7.19 6.92
N LEU A 49 18.69 7.59 7.36
CA LEU A 49 18.48 8.89 7.98
C LEU A 49 19.29 9.04 9.27
N ALA A 50 19.25 8.05 10.16
CA ALA A 50 19.97 8.06 11.44
C ALA A 50 21.49 8.14 11.25
N GLY A 51 22.06 7.46 10.25
CA GLY A 51 23.49 7.57 9.92
C GLY A 51 23.88 8.96 9.43
N THR A 52 23.00 9.58 8.63
CA THR A 52 23.20 10.94 8.13
C THR A 52 23.11 11.97 9.26
N GLU A 53 22.14 11.82 10.16
CA GLU A 53 21.98 12.68 11.34
C GLU A 53 23.13 12.52 12.34
N ALA A 54 23.60 11.31 12.59
CA ALA A 54 24.76 11.05 13.43
C ALA A 54 26.02 11.77 12.90
N THR A 55 26.18 11.83 11.57
CA THR A 55 27.28 12.57 10.93
C THR A 55 27.14 14.08 11.14
N LEU A 56 25.91 14.60 11.11
CA LEU A 56 25.63 16.03 11.30
C LEU A 56 25.70 16.50 12.76
N VAL A 57 25.39 15.62 13.73
CA VAL A 57 25.49 15.92 15.17
C VAL A 57 26.93 15.92 15.66
N ASN A 58 27.84 15.22 14.96
CA ASN A 58 29.24 15.16 15.34
C ASN A 58 29.93 16.52 15.09
N LEU A 59 30.10 17.30 16.16
CA LEU A 59 30.74 18.62 16.14
C LEU A 59 32.13 18.60 15.50
N LYS A 60 32.90 17.51 15.66
CA LYS A 60 34.23 17.38 15.03
C LYS A 60 34.17 17.37 13.50
N PHE A 61 33.05 16.90 12.94
CA PHE A 61 32.79 16.92 11.51
C PHE A 61 32.31 18.31 11.09
N THR A 62 31.36 18.91 11.81
CA THR A 62 30.82 20.23 11.48
C THR A 62 31.84 21.36 11.60
N GLU A 63 32.81 21.27 12.52
CA GLU A 63 33.85 22.28 12.73
C GLU A 63 35.02 22.19 11.75
N ARG A 64 35.30 20.98 11.22
CA ARG A 64 36.44 20.74 10.31
C ARG A 64 36.03 20.56 8.86
N ALA A 65 34.75 20.31 8.59
CA ALA A 65 34.26 20.08 7.24
C ALA A 65 34.00 21.41 6.51
N PRO A 66 34.32 21.47 5.19
CA PRO A 66 33.90 22.57 4.34
C PRO A 66 32.38 22.73 4.29
N SER A 67 31.91 23.97 4.18
CA SER A 67 30.48 24.31 4.14
C SER A 67 29.71 23.60 3.02
N HIS A 68 30.34 23.35 1.87
CA HIS A 68 29.72 22.62 0.75
C HIS A 68 29.44 21.14 1.09
N VAL A 69 30.32 20.48 1.85
CA VAL A 69 30.13 19.08 2.27
C VAL A 69 28.99 18.96 3.28
N VAL A 70 28.89 19.92 4.21
CA VAL A 70 27.78 19.97 5.17
C VAL A 70 26.45 20.25 4.47
N ALA A 71 26.44 21.13 3.46
CA ALA A 71 25.26 21.41 2.64
C ALA A 71 24.80 20.18 1.84
N ASP A 72 25.72 19.43 1.25
CA ASP A 72 25.42 18.20 0.51
C ASP A 72 24.86 17.09 1.41
N ILE A 73 25.35 16.95 2.64
CA ILE A 73 24.82 15.96 3.58
C ILE A 73 23.41 16.36 4.06
N ARG A 74 23.17 17.67 4.25
CA ARG A 74 21.82 18.17 4.57
C ARG A 74 20.85 18.00 3.42
N SER A 75 21.27 18.19 2.16
CA SER A 75 20.40 17.99 1.00
C SER A 75 19.98 16.53 0.85
N ARG A 76 20.86 15.57 1.19
CA ARG A 76 20.55 14.13 1.21
C ARG A 76 19.64 13.69 2.35
N ARG A 77 19.58 14.45 3.46
CA ARG A 77 18.66 14.18 4.57
C ARG A 77 17.19 14.36 4.19
N VAL A 78 16.90 15.35 3.33
CA VAL A 78 15.52 15.69 2.91
C VAL A 78 14.79 14.55 2.21
N PRO A 79 15.33 13.93 1.13
CA PRO A 79 14.65 12.82 0.45
C PRO A 79 14.54 11.58 1.34
N ALA A 80 15.50 11.32 2.23
CA ALA A 80 15.42 10.22 3.18
C ALA A 80 14.26 10.39 4.19
N ALA A 81 14.06 11.61 4.71
CA ALA A 81 12.93 11.92 5.57
C ALA A 81 11.58 11.81 4.82
N GLN A 82 11.52 12.32 3.59
CA GLN A 82 10.32 12.22 2.75
C GLN A 82 9.94 10.76 2.43
N GLU A 83 10.93 9.89 2.23
CA GLU A 83 10.66 8.47 1.98
C GLU A 83 10.14 7.77 3.24
N ILE A 84 10.64 8.11 4.44
CA ILE A 84 10.08 7.61 5.70
C ILE A 84 8.63 8.07 5.88
N ASP A 85 8.33 9.34 5.59
CA ASP A 85 6.97 9.87 5.66
C ASP A 85 6.04 9.14 4.67
N ARG A 86 6.52 8.89 3.44
CA ARG A 86 5.77 8.17 2.42
C ARG A 86 5.51 6.71 2.80
N LEU A 87 6.54 5.98 3.26
CA LEU A 87 6.43 4.58 3.65
C LEU A 87 5.59 4.41 4.91
N SER A 88 5.71 5.32 5.87
CA SER A 88 4.88 5.31 7.09
C SER A 88 3.41 5.63 6.80
N ALA A 89 3.12 6.55 5.88
CA ALA A 89 1.77 6.82 5.42
C ALA A 89 1.12 5.63 4.67
N GLN A 90 1.91 4.75 4.06
CA GLN A 90 1.45 3.50 3.42
C GLN A 90 1.29 2.33 4.40
N LEU A 91 1.66 2.52 5.67
CA LEU A 91 1.58 1.53 6.74
C LEU A 91 0.38 1.76 7.70
N PRO A 92 -0.81 2.23 7.29
CA PRO A 92 -1.91 2.36 8.23
C PRO A 92 -2.37 0.97 8.69
N ALA A 93 -2.75 0.90 9.97
CA ALA A 93 -3.31 -0.29 10.63
C ALA A 93 -4.51 -0.88 9.87
N ASP A 94 -5.18 -0.05 9.09
CA ASP A 94 -6.34 -0.37 8.25
C ASP A 94 -5.92 -0.63 6.79
N MET A 95 -5.16 -1.71 6.53
CA MET A 95 -5.22 -2.40 5.23
C MET A 95 -6.46 -3.30 5.16
N THR A 96 -7.54 -2.90 5.82
CA THR A 96 -8.79 -3.64 5.77
C THR A 96 -9.50 -3.20 4.52
N VAL A 97 -9.89 -4.17 3.71
CA VAL A 97 -10.72 -3.86 2.56
C VAL A 97 -12.06 -3.30 3.06
N ARG A 98 -12.31 -2.03 2.74
CA ARG A 98 -13.59 -1.37 3.02
C ARG A 98 -14.62 -1.94 2.07
N SER A 99 -15.40 -2.89 2.54
CA SER A 99 -16.66 -3.26 1.88
C SER A 99 -17.66 -2.14 2.17
N ALA A 100 -17.89 -1.25 1.20
CA ALA A 100 -19.04 -0.36 1.25
C ALA A 100 -20.32 -1.21 1.19
N PRO A 101 -21.43 -0.79 1.83
CA PRO A 101 -22.70 -1.49 1.66
C PRO A 101 -23.16 -1.30 0.21
N VAL A 102 -22.99 -2.33 -0.61
CA VAL A 102 -23.50 -2.38 -1.97
C VAL A 102 -25.03 -2.43 -1.87
N ARG A 103 -25.67 -1.26 -1.97
CA ARG A 103 -27.12 -1.17 -2.10
C ARG A 103 -27.52 -1.71 -3.48
N GLU A 104 -27.89 -2.98 -3.46
CA GLU A 104 -28.84 -3.70 -4.33
C GLU A 104 -29.09 -3.11 -5.74
N VAL A 105 -28.43 -3.71 -6.74
CA VAL A 105 -28.93 -3.79 -8.12
C VAL A 105 -28.93 -5.27 -8.50
N VAL A 106 -30.11 -5.88 -8.41
CA VAL A 106 -30.38 -7.29 -8.71
C VAL A 106 -30.22 -7.57 -10.20
N ALA A 107 -29.38 -8.53 -10.58
CA ALA A 107 -29.49 -9.19 -11.89
C ALA A 107 -28.90 -10.62 -11.93
N ARG A 108 -29.79 -11.60 -11.71
CA ARG A 108 -29.91 -12.95 -12.30
C ARG A 108 -28.79 -13.44 -13.27
N VAL A 109 -27.56 -13.64 -12.81
CA VAL A 109 -26.54 -14.42 -13.57
C VAL A 109 -26.77 -15.92 -13.48
N ALA A 110 -27.43 -16.40 -12.41
CA ALA A 110 -27.63 -17.82 -12.15
C ALA A 110 -28.50 -18.56 -13.19
N ARG A 111 -29.07 -17.88 -14.20
CA ARG A 111 -29.91 -18.53 -15.23
C ARG A 111 -29.23 -18.75 -16.58
N CYS A 112 -28.13 -18.07 -16.91
CA CYS A 112 -27.48 -18.25 -18.22
C CYS A 112 -26.43 -19.38 -18.25
N CYS A 113 -25.73 -19.67 -17.15
CA CYS A 113 -24.80 -20.81 -17.13
C CYS A 113 -25.48 -22.19 -17.22
N TRP A 114 -26.75 -22.30 -16.79
CA TRP A 114 -27.52 -23.54 -16.94
C TRP A 114 -28.17 -23.70 -18.33
N LEU A 115 -28.26 -22.64 -19.12
CA LEU A 115 -28.89 -22.65 -20.46
C LEU A 115 -27.89 -22.92 -21.61
N TRP A 116 -26.62 -23.16 -21.29
CA TRP A 116 -25.53 -23.46 -22.24
C TRP A 116 -24.78 -24.74 -21.85
N SER A 117 -25.47 -25.69 -21.22
CA SER A 117 -24.96 -27.04 -20.89
C SER A 117 -25.93 -28.17 -21.28
N GLU A 118 -26.83 -27.91 -22.23
CA GLU A 118 -27.49 -28.92 -23.08
C GLU A 118 -27.20 -28.62 -24.55
#